data_AF-A0A7H0VGT1-F1
#
_entry.id   AF-A0A7H0VGT1-F1
#
_cell.length_a   1.000
_cell.length_b   1.000
_cell.length_c   1.000
_cell.angle_alpha   90.00
_cell.angle_beta   90.00
_cell.angle_gamma   90.00
#
_symmetry.space_group_name_H-M   'P 1'
#
loop_
_entity.id
_entity.type
_entity.pdbx_description
1 polymer ?
#
loop_
_entity_poly.entity_id
_entity_poly.type
_entity_poly.pdbx_seq_one_letter_code
_entity_poly.pdbx_strand_id
1 'polypeptide(L)'
;MRNFLLLLFVLPFWAQAQNSEAYSDKDLQNYLALSKAINEARREAADYAHRMQAELQISDEQMGQTMAALKERGSWEALRPDLDSNFAERFNELMTYRATLKERLKENLQKELSALGWSDDFYQHLVLTIQADPKLQERLIQVSKTEEQSE
;
A
#
# COMPACT_ATOMS: atom_id res chain seq x y z
N MET A 1 -5.37 -12.42 56.02
CA MET A 1 -6.56 -11.61 55.71
C MET A 1 -6.17 -10.66 54.59
N ARG A 2 -6.25 -11.07 53.32
CA ARG A 2 -7.39 -10.93 52.39
C ARG A 2 -8.06 -9.54 52.46
N ASN A 3 -7.63 -8.66 51.57
CA ASN A 3 -8.33 -7.50 50.98
C ASN A 3 -7.54 -7.18 49.69
N PHE A 4 -7.80 -7.84 48.55
CA PHE A 4 -8.74 -7.40 47.51
C PHE A 4 -9.06 -5.90 47.52
N LEU A 5 -8.39 -5.16 46.63
CA LEU A 5 -9.01 -4.06 45.88
C LEU A 5 -8.20 -3.84 44.59
N LEU A 6 -8.64 -4.57 43.56
CA LEU A 6 -8.43 -4.28 42.15
C LEU A 6 -8.98 -2.87 41.88
N LEU A 7 -8.09 -1.88 41.70
CA LEU A 7 -8.43 -0.68 40.97
C LEU A 7 -8.09 -0.90 39.50
N LEU A 8 -9.00 -1.62 38.84
CA LEU A 8 -9.20 -1.52 37.40
C LEU A 8 -9.51 -0.05 37.10
N PHE A 9 -8.50 0.69 36.65
CA PHE A 9 -8.76 1.88 35.85
C PHE A 9 -9.35 1.40 34.53
N VAL A 10 -10.68 1.29 34.52
CA VAL A 10 -11.49 1.34 33.31
C VAL A 10 -11.25 2.74 32.75
N LEU A 11 -10.21 2.88 31.93
CA LEU A 11 -10.11 4.03 31.06
C LEU A 11 -11.34 3.97 30.15
N PRO A 12 -12.17 5.02 30.13
CA PRO A 12 -13.35 5.04 29.29
C PRO A 12 -12.88 4.84 27.86
N PHE A 13 -13.44 3.80 27.26
CA PHE A 13 -13.62 3.62 25.83
C PHE A 13 -14.05 4.96 25.22
N TRP A 14 -13.10 5.77 24.78
CA TRP A 14 -13.34 6.79 23.77
C TRP A 14 -13.38 6.10 22.42
N ALA A 15 -14.31 5.15 22.27
CA ALA A 15 -14.85 4.81 20.98
C ALA A 15 -15.77 5.97 20.59
N GLN A 16 -15.19 7.09 20.19
CA GLN A 16 -15.88 7.91 19.21
C GLN A 16 -15.91 7.05 17.95
N ALA A 17 -17.02 6.34 17.77
CA ALA A 17 -17.45 5.84 16.48
C ALA A 17 -17.50 7.07 15.56
N GLN A 18 -16.38 7.41 14.91
CA GLN A 18 -16.35 8.40 13.85
C GLN A 18 -16.98 7.75 12.62
N ASN A 19 -18.31 7.84 12.61
CA ASN A 19 -19.23 7.87 11.48
C ASN A 19 -18.94 6.93 10.31
N SER A 20 -19.39 5.68 10.45
CA SER A 20 -19.74 4.86 9.28
C SER A 20 -20.66 5.61 8.31
N GLU A 21 -21.46 6.57 8.78
CA GLU A 21 -22.39 7.40 7.99
C GLU A 21 -21.72 8.56 7.23
N ALA A 22 -20.44 8.86 7.49
CA ALA A 22 -19.75 9.96 6.80
C ALA A 22 -19.47 9.66 5.32
N TYR A 23 -19.58 8.39 4.91
CA TYR A 23 -19.31 7.93 3.56
C TYR A 23 -20.56 7.35 2.91
N SER A 24 -20.85 7.83 1.71
CA SER A 24 -21.97 7.34 0.90
C SER A 24 -21.64 6.00 0.25
N ASP A 25 -22.66 5.25 -0.15
CA ASP A 25 -22.43 4.00 -0.92
C ASP A 25 -21.72 4.29 -2.24
N LYS A 26 -21.97 5.45 -2.86
CA LYS A 26 -21.23 5.91 -4.04
C LYS A 26 -19.74 6.10 -3.76
N ASP A 27 -19.37 6.59 -2.58
CA ASP A 27 -17.96 6.69 -2.18
C ASP A 27 -17.33 5.31 -2.04
N LEU A 28 -18.07 4.34 -1.51
CA LEU A 28 -17.61 2.95 -1.39
C LEU A 28 -17.46 2.27 -2.76
N GLN A 29 -18.40 2.50 -3.69
CA GLN A 29 -18.31 2.03 -5.09
C GLN A 29 -17.09 2.62 -5.79
N ASN A 30 -16.93 3.94 -5.73
CA ASN A 30 -15.78 4.64 -6.30
C ASN A 30 -14.46 4.13 -5.69
N TYR A 31 -14.44 3.86 -4.38
CA TYR A 31 -13.29 3.27 -3.70
C TYR A 31 -12.97 1.86 -4.20
N LEU A 32 -13.97 1.01 -4.45
CA LEU A 32 -13.76 -0.34 -5.01
C LEU A 32 -13.18 -0.26 -6.43
N ALA A 33 -13.77 0.56 -7.29
CA ALA A 33 -13.31 0.78 -8.66
C ALA A 33 -11.86 1.31 -8.68
N LEU A 34 -11.57 2.32 -7.87
CA LEU A 34 -10.23 2.87 -7.71
C LEU A 34 -9.25 1.81 -7.20
N SER A 35 -9.63 1.04 -6.17
CA SER A 35 -8.79 -0.01 -5.59
C SER A 35 -8.47 -1.10 -6.61
N LYS A 36 -9.44 -1.48 -7.46
CA LYS A 36 -9.24 -2.42 -8.56
C LYS A 36 -8.22 -1.88 -9.56
N ALA A 37 -8.40 -0.65 -10.04
CA ALA A 37 -7.50 -0.01 -11.00
C ALA A 37 -6.07 0.13 -10.46
N ILE A 38 -5.92 0.55 -9.21
CA ILE A 38 -4.60 0.69 -8.57
C ILE A 38 -3.93 -0.67 -8.35
N ASN A 39 -4.69 -1.71 -7.99
CA ASN A 39 -4.14 -3.06 -7.83
C ASN A 39 -3.73 -3.68 -9.17
N GLU A 40 -4.44 -3.38 -10.26
CA GLU A 40 -4.03 -3.74 -11.62
C GLU A 40 -2.73 -3.04 -12.02
N ALA A 41 -2.67 -1.71 -11.88
CA ALA A 41 -1.45 -0.94 -12.17
C ALA A 41 -0.24 -1.41 -11.33
N ARG A 42 -0.46 -1.76 -10.05
CA ARG A 42 0.59 -2.33 -9.18
C ARG A 42 1.10 -3.68 -9.69
N ARG A 43 0.20 -4.55 -10.18
CA ARG A 43 0.58 -5.84 -10.77
C ARG A 43 1.40 -5.63 -12.04
N GLU A 44 0.96 -4.75 -12.94
CA GLU A 44 1.74 -4.41 -14.14
C GLU A 44 3.12 -3.85 -13.80
N ALA A 45 3.21 -2.92 -12.83
CA ALA A 45 4.48 -2.38 -12.37
C ALA A 45 5.40 -3.47 -11.78
N ALA A 46 4.85 -4.44 -11.04
CA ALA A 46 5.62 -5.58 -10.55
C ALA A 46 6.14 -6.44 -11.70
N ASP A 47 5.31 -6.71 -12.71
CA ASP A 47 5.71 -7.48 -13.90
C ASP A 47 6.79 -6.76 -14.72
N TYR A 48 6.70 -5.43 -14.87
CA TYR A 48 7.74 -4.64 -15.52
C TYR A 48 9.05 -4.64 -14.74
N ALA A 49 8.99 -4.51 -13.41
CA ALA A 49 10.18 -4.59 -12.56
C ALA A 49 10.84 -5.97 -12.65
N HIS A 50 10.06 -7.05 -12.67
CA HIS A 50 10.57 -8.41 -12.82
C HIS A 50 11.20 -8.64 -14.20
N ARG A 51 10.58 -8.13 -15.29
CA ARG A 51 11.17 -8.18 -16.63
C ARG A 51 12.51 -7.44 -16.69
N MET A 52 12.57 -6.23 -16.15
CA MET A 52 13.81 -5.45 -16.09
C MET A 52 14.89 -6.17 -15.27
N GLN A 53 14.53 -6.79 -14.14
CA GLN A 53 15.46 -7.59 -13.34
C GLN A 53 16.06 -8.76 -14.16
N ALA A 54 15.22 -9.46 -14.94
CA ALA A 54 15.64 -10.55 -15.80
C ALA A 54 16.52 -10.06 -16.98
N GLU A 55 16.15 -8.95 -17.62
CA GLU A 55 16.94 -8.29 -18.68
C GLU A 55 18.33 -7.88 -18.19
N LEU A 56 18.39 -7.36 -16.96
CA LEU A 56 19.63 -7.04 -16.26
C LEU A 56 20.32 -8.28 -15.68
N GLN A 57 19.83 -9.49 -15.89
CA GLN A 57 20.44 -10.75 -15.41
C GLN A 57 20.76 -10.72 -13.91
N ILE A 58 19.87 -10.14 -13.11
CA ILE A 58 19.93 -10.16 -11.64
C ILE A 58 19.06 -11.32 -11.17
N SER A 59 19.66 -12.33 -10.52
CA SER A 59 18.88 -13.43 -9.98
C SER A 59 18.09 -13.01 -8.74
N ASP A 60 17.01 -13.73 -8.43
CA ASP A 60 16.25 -13.51 -7.19
C ASP A 60 17.11 -13.69 -5.93
N GLU A 61 18.10 -14.58 -5.99
CA GLU A 61 19.06 -14.77 -4.92
C GLU A 61 19.95 -13.54 -4.74
N GLN A 62 20.54 -13.02 -5.82
CA GLN A 62 21.36 -11.80 -5.78
C GLN A 62 20.53 -10.61 -5.27
N MET A 63 19.29 -10.49 -5.74
CA MET A 63 18.35 -9.48 -5.30
C MET A 63 18.08 -9.60 -3.81
N GLY A 64 17.73 -10.80 -3.33
CA GLY A 64 17.43 -11.08 -1.93
C GLY A 64 18.61 -10.80 -1.00
N GLN A 65 19.81 -11.29 -1.35
CA GLN A 65 21.04 -11.07 -0.60
C GLN A 65 21.40 -9.58 -0.53
N THR A 66 21.32 -8.86 -1.65
CA THR A 66 21.65 -7.43 -1.70
C THR A 66 20.66 -6.61 -0.89
N MET A 67 19.36 -6.92 -0.96
CA MET A 67 18.34 -6.24 -0.15
C MET A 67 18.50 -6.52 1.35
N ALA A 68 18.88 -7.74 1.73
CA ALA A 68 19.20 -8.09 3.12
C ALA A 68 20.43 -7.32 3.62
N ALA A 69 21.52 -7.33 2.84
CA ALA A 69 22.74 -6.59 3.15
C ALA A 69 22.48 -5.08 3.24
N LEU A 70 21.62 -4.53 2.38
CA LEU A 70 21.23 -3.11 2.42
C LEU A 70 20.51 -2.77 3.73
N LYS A 71 19.64 -3.67 4.22
CA LYS A 71 18.94 -3.50 5.50
C LYS A 71 19.91 -3.52 6.69
N GLU A 72 20.96 -4.34 6.63
CA GLU A 72 21.98 -4.44 7.67
C GLU A 72 22.98 -3.27 7.65
N ARG A 73 23.44 -2.87 6.47
CA ARG A 73 24.40 -1.77 6.27
C ARG A 73 23.76 -0.39 6.43
N GLY A 74 22.44 -0.28 6.20
CA GLY A 74 21.66 0.94 6.37
C GLY A 74 21.74 1.94 5.22
N SER A 75 22.72 1.82 4.31
CA SER A 75 22.81 2.65 3.10
C SER A 75 23.43 1.92 1.93
N TRP A 76 23.04 2.34 0.72
CA TRP A 76 23.58 1.79 -0.51
C TRP A 76 25.04 2.20 -0.71
N GLU A 77 25.39 3.42 -0.32
CA GLU A 77 26.74 3.98 -0.41
C GLU A 77 27.75 3.19 0.42
N ALA A 78 27.30 2.62 1.56
CA ALA A 78 28.12 1.77 2.41
C ALA A 78 28.26 0.34 1.87
N LEU A 79 27.24 -0.18 1.17
CA LEU A 79 27.24 -1.54 0.61
C LEU A 79 27.94 -1.63 -0.74
N ARG A 80 27.73 -0.64 -1.61
CA ARG A 80 28.20 -0.64 -3.01
C ARG A 80 29.69 -0.97 -3.19
N PRO A 81 30.63 -0.49 -2.34
CA PRO A 81 32.05 -0.80 -2.51
C PRO A 81 32.40 -2.28 -2.31
N ASP A 82 31.57 -3.04 -1.59
CA ASP A 82 31.79 -4.46 -1.31
C ASP A 82 31.25 -5.38 -2.42
N LEU A 83 30.54 -4.81 -3.40
CA LEU A 83 29.90 -5.55 -4.50
C LEU A 83 30.76 -5.52 -5.77
N ASP A 84 30.57 -6.54 -6.61
CA ASP A 84 31.07 -6.51 -8.00
C ASP A 84 30.55 -5.25 -8.71
N SER A 85 31.44 -4.52 -9.38
CA SER A 85 31.12 -3.21 -9.98
C SER A 85 30.06 -3.29 -11.08
N ASN A 86 30.08 -4.35 -11.89
CA ASN A 86 29.08 -4.58 -12.94
C ASN A 86 27.73 -4.93 -12.32
N PHE A 87 27.72 -5.80 -11.30
CA PHE A 87 26.50 -6.09 -10.56
C PHE A 87 25.91 -4.82 -9.91
N ALA A 88 26.75 -4.01 -9.26
CA ALA A 88 26.32 -2.78 -8.61
C ALA A 88 25.71 -1.76 -9.58
N GLU A 89 26.25 -1.65 -10.80
CA GLU A 89 25.69 -0.81 -11.86
C GLU A 89 24.30 -1.29 -12.30
N ARG A 90 24.17 -2.58 -12.63
CA ARG A 90 22.88 -3.20 -13.00
C ARG A 90 21.84 -3.07 -11.87
N PHE A 91 22.27 -3.26 -10.63
CA PHE A 91 21.39 -3.09 -9.48
C PHE A 91 20.90 -1.64 -9.33
N ASN A 92 21.78 -0.64 -9.54
CA ASN A 92 21.35 0.77 -9.54
C ASN A 92 20.33 1.07 -10.64
N GLU A 93 20.55 0.54 -11.84
CA GLU A 93 19.63 0.70 -12.96
C GLU A 93 18.24 0.13 -12.61
N LEU A 94 18.21 -1.10 -12.09
CA LEU A 94 16.98 -1.73 -11.61
C LEU A 94 16.26 -0.88 -10.55
N MET A 95 17.00 -0.39 -9.54
CA MET A 95 16.40 0.40 -8.46
C MET A 95 15.88 1.76 -8.95
N THR A 96 16.58 2.40 -9.89
CA THR A 96 16.14 3.64 -10.55
C THR A 96 14.88 3.41 -11.37
N TYR A 97 14.82 2.30 -12.11
CA TYR A 97 13.64 1.90 -12.87
C TYR A 97 12.43 1.65 -11.94
N ARG A 98 12.63 0.91 -10.84
CA ARG A 98 11.58 0.68 -9.83
C ARG A 98 11.11 1.97 -9.16
N ALA A 99 12.00 2.92 -8.90
CA ALA A 99 11.61 4.24 -8.40
C ALA A 99 10.74 5.01 -9.42
N THR A 100 11.09 4.93 -10.71
CA THR A 100 10.28 5.51 -11.80
C THR A 100 8.89 4.88 -11.87
N LEU A 101 8.79 3.55 -11.78
CA LEU A 101 7.50 2.86 -11.73
C LEU A 101 6.65 3.28 -10.53
N LYS A 102 7.29 3.48 -9.36
CA LYS A 102 6.62 3.97 -8.15
C LYS A 102 6.05 5.38 -8.35
N GLU A 103 6.78 6.29 -8.99
CA GLU A 103 6.28 7.63 -9.26
C GLU A 103 5.11 7.61 -10.25
N ARG A 104 5.19 6.81 -11.31
CA ARG A 104 4.07 6.60 -12.24
C ARG A 104 2.81 6.07 -11.54
N LEU A 105 2.96 5.16 -10.59
CA LEU A 105 1.82 4.66 -9.80
C LEU A 105 1.18 5.79 -8.98
N LYS A 106 1.98 6.69 -8.41
CA LYS A 106 1.51 7.85 -7.66
C LYS A 106 0.80 8.84 -8.58
N GLU A 107 1.35 9.11 -9.76
CA GLU A 107 0.72 9.94 -10.79
C GLU A 107 -0.63 9.36 -11.25
N ASN A 108 -0.67 8.04 -11.48
CA ASN A 108 -1.91 7.34 -11.84
C ASN A 108 -2.95 7.47 -10.72
N LEU A 109 -2.58 7.24 -9.46
CA LEU A 109 -3.48 7.46 -8.33
C LEU A 109 -4.00 8.89 -8.30
N GLN A 110 -3.13 9.88 -8.43
CA GLN A 110 -3.53 11.29 -8.42
C GLN A 110 -4.51 11.62 -9.55
N LYS A 111 -4.31 11.04 -10.74
CA LYS A 111 -5.20 11.20 -11.89
C LYS A 111 -6.58 10.62 -11.62
N GLU A 112 -6.65 9.40 -11.09
CA GLU A 112 -7.92 8.75 -10.75
C GLU A 112 -8.66 9.51 -9.63
N LEU A 113 -7.95 9.95 -8.59
CA LEU A 113 -8.53 10.79 -7.53
C LEU A 113 -9.10 12.10 -8.08
N SER A 114 -8.35 12.77 -8.96
CA SER A 114 -8.79 14.02 -9.58
C SER A 114 -10.04 13.82 -10.45
N ALA A 115 -10.14 12.68 -11.16
CA ALA A 115 -11.33 12.35 -11.95
C ALA A 115 -12.58 12.14 -11.09
N LEU A 116 -12.40 11.66 -9.85
CA LEU A 116 -13.47 11.50 -8.86
C LEU A 116 -13.77 12.79 -8.07
N GLY A 117 -12.97 13.85 -8.25
CA GLY A 117 -13.04 15.08 -7.45
C GLY A 117 -12.57 14.88 -6.01
N TRP A 118 -11.76 13.85 -5.75
CA TRP A 118 -11.24 13.52 -4.42
C TRP A 118 -9.86 14.15 -4.18
N SER A 119 -9.64 14.63 -2.96
CA SER A 119 -8.30 14.97 -2.49
C SER A 119 -7.57 13.71 -1.98
N ASP A 120 -6.24 13.78 -1.93
CA ASP A 120 -5.41 12.75 -1.30
C ASP A 120 -5.81 12.55 0.18
N ASP A 121 -6.02 13.64 0.92
CA ASP A 121 -6.48 13.59 2.32
C ASP A 121 -7.82 12.86 2.49
N PHE A 122 -8.79 13.12 1.61
CA PHE A 122 -10.09 12.44 1.64
C PHE A 122 -9.92 10.94 1.41
N TYR A 123 -9.15 10.57 0.38
CA TYR A 123 -8.88 9.17 0.07
C TYR A 123 -8.15 8.45 1.21
N GLN A 124 -7.11 9.06 1.78
CA GLN A 124 -6.38 8.49 2.91
C GLN A 124 -7.27 8.31 4.14
N HIS A 125 -8.10 9.31 4.46
CA HIS A 125 -9.04 9.20 5.57
C HIS A 125 -10.06 8.07 5.32
N LEU A 126 -10.59 7.95 4.09
CA LEU A 126 -11.51 6.86 3.73
C LEU A 126 -10.85 5.49 3.88
N VAL A 127 -9.63 5.31 3.35
CA VAL A 127 -8.86 4.06 3.48
C VAL A 127 -8.68 3.67 4.95
N LEU A 128 -8.21 4.62 5.77
CA LEU A 128 -7.96 4.38 7.19
C LEU A 128 -9.26 4.08 7.95
N THR A 129 -10.34 4.79 7.62
CA THR A 129 -11.65 4.56 8.27
C THR A 129 -12.22 3.20 7.88
N ILE A 130 -12.15 2.79 6.61
CA ILE A 130 -12.55 1.43 6.19
C ILE A 130 -11.76 0.38 6.96
N GLN A 131 -10.45 0.56 7.17
CA GLN A 131 -9.63 -0.40 7.93
C GLN A 131 -10.01 -0.45 9.42
N ALA A 132 -10.42 0.67 10.00
CA ALA A 132 -10.71 0.80 11.43
C ALA A 132 -12.17 0.49 11.81
N ASP A 133 -13.13 0.66 10.89
CA ASP A 133 -14.58 0.53 11.16
C ASP A 133 -15.18 -0.73 10.50
N PRO A 134 -15.52 -1.76 11.31
CA PRO A 134 -16.16 -2.98 10.80
C PRO A 134 -17.47 -2.75 10.06
N LYS A 135 -18.26 -1.72 10.42
CA LYS A 135 -19.54 -1.44 9.76
C LYS A 135 -19.33 -0.94 8.33
N LEU A 136 -18.29 -0.14 8.11
CA LEU A 136 -17.91 0.30 6.76
C LEU A 136 -17.38 -0.87 5.93
N GLN A 137 -16.65 -1.81 6.54
CA GLN A 137 -16.24 -3.05 5.86
C GLN A 137 -17.44 -3.90 5.44
N GLU A 138 -18.42 -4.08 6.32
CA GLU A 138 -19.65 -4.80 6.00
C GLU A 138 -20.43 -4.13 4.85
N ARG A 139 -20.57 -2.80 4.88
CA ARG A 139 -21.19 -2.04 3.79
C ARG A 139 -20.42 -2.18 2.48
N LEU A 140 -19.09 -2.10 2.53
CA LEU A 140 -18.24 -2.27 1.36
C LEU A 140 -18.44 -3.66 0.70
N ILE A 141 -18.57 -4.72 1.51
CA ILE A 141 -18.87 -6.08 1.03
C ILE A 141 -20.28 -6.16 0.43
N GLN A 142 -21.28 -5.48 1.01
CA GLN A 142 -22.63 -5.47 0.46
C GLN A 142 -22.67 -4.75 -0.90
N VAL A 143 -22.00 -3.60 -0.98
CA VAL A 143 -21.87 -2.83 -2.22
C VAL A 143 -21.17 -3.65 -3.30
N SER A 144 -20.07 -4.33 -2.98
CA SER A 144 -19.33 -5.14 -3.97
C SER A 144 -20.18 -6.28 -4.55
N LYS A 145 -20.99 -6.94 -3.72
CA LYS A 145 -21.90 -8.02 -4.18
C LYS A 145 -23.03 -7.51 -5.07
N THR A 146 -23.46 -6.26 -4.86
CA THR A 146 -24.54 -5.65 -5.64
C THR A 146 -24.04 -5.25 -7.03
N GLU A 147 -22.79 -4.80 -7.15
CA GLU A 147 -22.14 -4.55 -8.44
C GLU A 147 -21.99 -5.83 -9.27
N GLU A 148 -21.54 -6.94 -8.66
CA GLU A 148 -21.38 -8.24 -9.34
C GLU A 148 -22.69 -8.85 -9.88
N GLN A 149 -23.86 -8.46 -9.33
CA GLN A 149 -25.17 -8.93 -9.79
C GLN A 149 -25.80 -8.03 -10.87
N SER A 150 -25.21 -6.87 -11.11
CA SER A 150 -25.71 -5.87 -12.06
C SER A 150 -24.94 -5.87 -13.40
N GLU A 151 -23.84 -6.62 -13.47
CA GLU A 151 -23.08 -6.97 -14.69
C GLU A 151 -23.58 -8.28 -15.32
#